data_AF-A0A7V3RNI9-F1
#
_entry.id   AF-A0A7V3RNI9-F1
#
_cell.length_a   1.000
_cell.length_b   1.000
_cell.length_c   1.000
_cell.angle_alpha   90.00
_cell.angle_beta   90.00
_cell.angle_gamma   90.00
#
_symmetry.space_group_name_H-M   'P 1'
#
loop_
_entity.id
_entity.type
_entity.pdbx_description
1 polymer ?
#
loop_
_entity_poly.entity_id
_entity_poly.type
_entity_poly.pdbx_seq_one_letter_code
_entity_poly.pdbx_strand_id
1 'polypeptide(L)'
;MPMVANPLLHHILSDERLTQGLGDAEARILVEWLVEQAEDLMKQVGEHEAAAEVRWLCRRGRALARFVRLWCLEKARGAAGQLAAAERFAWPLPQASADPCELMQAIVSWEGDQFWQRRRAKAAA
;
A
#
# COMPACT_ATOMS: atom_id res chain seq x y z
N MET A 1 -18.96 22.50 -5.42
CA MET A 1 -19.16 21.39 -4.48
C MET A 1 -18.06 21.49 -3.45
N PRO A 2 -18.35 21.70 -2.15
CA PRO A 2 -17.28 21.70 -1.16
C PRO A 2 -16.70 20.28 -1.14
N MET A 3 -15.42 20.15 -1.45
CA MET A 3 -14.65 18.95 -1.17
C MET A 3 -14.69 18.78 0.34
N VAL A 4 -15.62 17.95 0.85
CA VAL A 4 -15.52 17.46 2.21
C VAL A 4 -14.21 16.70 2.24
N ALA A 5 -13.18 17.32 2.79
CA ALA A 5 -11.85 16.74 2.92
C ALA A 5 -12.07 15.37 3.57
N ASN A 6 -11.82 14.31 2.79
CA ASN A 6 -12.04 12.95 3.24
C ASN A 6 -11.21 12.76 4.53
N PRO A 7 -11.87 12.56 5.70
CA PRO A 7 -11.16 12.55 6.99
C PRO A 7 -10.15 11.40 7.06
N LEU A 8 -10.30 10.38 6.20
CA LEU A 8 -9.35 9.27 6.10
C LEU A 8 -8.04 9.68 5.43
N LEU A 9 -8.02 10.73 4.61
CA LEU A 9 -6.79 11.23 3.98
C LEU A 9 -5.80 11.73 5.02
N HIS A 10 -6.27 12.24 6.16
CA HIS A 10 -5.39 12.63 7.25
C HIS A 10 -4.54 11.44 7.74
N HIS A 11 -5.09 10.22 7.77
CA HIS A 11 -4.33 9.03 8.16
C HIS A 11 -3.20 8.68 7.19
N ILE A 12 -3.37 8.99 5.90
CA ILE A 12 -2.38 8.73 4.86
C ILE A 12 -1.34 9.85 4.85
N LEU A 13 -1.79 11.10 4.76
CA LEU A 13 -0.92 12.26 4.59
C LEU A 13 -0.11 12.61 5.84
N SER A 14 -0.56 12.19 7.03
CA SER A 14 0.17 12.44 8.28
C SER A 14 1.14 11.30 8.66
N ASP A 15 1.15 10.19 7.92
CA ASP A 15 2.07 9.07 8.19
C ASP A 15 3.33 9.20 7.34
N GLU A 16 4.28 10.01 7.82
CA GLU A 16 5.59 10.24 7.17
C GLU A 16 6.36 8.93 6.92
N ARG A 17 6.04 7.86 7.65
CA ARG A 17 6.71 6.57 7.51
C ARG A 17 6.29 5.82 6.24
N LEU A 18 5.23 6.26 5.56
CA LEU A 18 4.81 5.71 4.26
C LEU A 18 5.83 6.02 3.16
N THR A 19 6.43 7.20 3.20
CA THR A 19 7.34 7.69 2.16
C THR A 19 8.80 7.70 2.61
N GLN A 20 9.08 7.38 3.88
CA GLN A 20 10.42 7.45 4.44
C GLN A 20 11.43 6.53 3.73
N GLY A 21 12.39 7.17 3.05
CA GLY A 21 13.47 6.49 2.35
C GLY A 21 13.08 5.95 0.96
N LEU A 22 11.91 6.35 0.47
CA LEU A 22 11.54 6.25 -0.94
C LEU A 22 11.98 7.53 -1.68
N GLY A 23 12.24 7.42 -2.97
CA GLY A 23 12.22 8.52 -3.91
C GLY A 23 10.80 9.04 -4.16
N ASP A 24 10.72 10.27 -4.66
CA ASP A 24 9.45 11.00 -4.82
C ASP A 24 8.47 10.27 -5.74
N ALA A 25 8.98 9.60 -6.78
CA ALA A 25 8.15 8.95 -7.79
C ALA A 25 7.43 7.72 -7.22
N GLU A 26 8.14 6.81 -6.54
CA GLU A 26 7.53 5.64 -5.94
C GLU A 26 6.75 5.96 -4.67
N ALA A 27 7.14 7.01 -3.92
CA ALA A 27 6.35 7.55 -2.81
C ALA A 27 4.99 8.05 -3.32
N ARG A 28 4.98 8.77 -4.44
CA ARG A 28 3.76 9.26 -5.08
C ARG A 28 2.85 8.10 -5.51
N ILE A 29 3.38 7.06 -6.15
CA ILE A 29 2.60 5.87 -6.54
C ILE A 29 1.90 5.25 -5.32
N LEU A 30 2.63 5.07 -4.22
CA LEU A 30 2.07 4.48 -3.01
C LEU A 30 0.96 5.35 -2.39
N VAL A 31 1.19 6.67 -2.31
CA VAL A 31 0.22 7.61 -1.75
C VAL A 31 -1.03 7.69 -2.62
N GLU A 32 -0.89 7.82 -3.95
CA GLU A 32 -2.01 7.85 -4.89
C GLU A 32 -2.86 6.59 -4.75
N TRP A 33 -2.24 5.40 -4.73
CA TRP A 33 -2.94 4.15 -4.51
C TRP A 33 -3.72 4.13 -3.18
N LEU A 34 -3.11 4.54 -2.06
CA LEU A 34 -3.78 4.59 -0.76
C LEU A 34 -4.97 5.54 -0.74
N VAL A 35 -4.84 6.70 -1.40
CA VAL A 35 -5.92 7.69 -1.53
C VAL A 35 -7.08 7.11 -2.32
N GLU A 36 -6.81 6.49 -3.47
CA GLU A 36 -7.83 5.82 -4.29
C GLU A 36 -8.58 4.75 -3.48
N GLN A 37 -7.86 3.90 -2.73
CA GLN A 37 -8.49 2.88 -1.89
C GLN A 37 -9.37 3.50 -0.79
N ALA A 38 -8.92 4.60 -0.16
CA ALA A 38 -9.68 5.27 0.89
C ALA A 38 -10.97 5.89 0.35
N GLU A 39 -10.92 6.51 -0.83
CA GLU A 39 -12.09 7.08 -1.49
C GLU A 39 -13.10 6.00 -1.87
N ASP A 40 -12.64 4.88 -2.42
CA ASP A 40 -13.53 3.77 -2.80
C ASP A 40 -14.13 3.04 -1.60
N LEU A 41 -13.40 2.94 -0.48
CA LEU A 41 -13.93 2.41 0.77
C LEU A 41 -15.07 3.28 1.30
N MET A 42 -14.91 4.60 1.32
CA MET A 42 -15.97 5.51 1.78
C MET A 42 -17.25 5.43 0.95
N LYS A 43 -17.15 5.07 -0.33
CA LYS A 43 -18.32 4.87 -1.20
C LYS A 43 -19.08 3.58 -0.88
N GLN A 44 -18.40 2.58 -0.29
CA GLN A 44 -18.94 1.23 -0.11
C GLN A 44 -19.35 0.93 1.33
N VAL A 45 -18.68 1.53 2.32
CA VAL A 45 -18.92 1.25 3.74
C VAL A 45 -18.99 2.50 4.59
N GLY A 46 -19.51 2.33 5.81
CA GLY A 46 -19.56 3.41 6.80
C GLY A 46 -18.14 3.88 7.20
N GLU A 47 -18.05 5.14 7.59
CA GLU A 47 -16.80 5.83 7.94
C GLU A 47 -15.92 5.05 8.94
N HIS A 48 -16.53 4.46 9.97
CA HIS A 48 -15.77 3.72 10.99
C HIS A 48 -15.08 2.46 10.43
N GLU A 49 -15.78 1.72 9.56
CA GLU A 49 -15.20 0.55 8.89
C GLU A 49 -14.12 1.00 7.89
N ALA A 50 -14.42 2.01 7.07
CA ALA A 50 -13.45 2.56 6.12
C ALA A 50 -12.17 3.03 6.83
N ALA A 51 -12.28 3.69 7.98
CA ALA A 51 -11.13 4.14 8.76
C ALA A 51 -10.28 2.98 9.28
N ALA A 52 -10.90 1.88 9.72
CA ALA A 52 -10.17 0.70 10.15
C ALA A 52 -9.39 0.05 9.00
N GLU A 53 -10.02 -0.05 7.83
CA GLU A 53 -9.41 -0.58 6.61
C GLU A 53 -8.28 0.31 6.10
N VAL A 54 -8.46 1.63 6.05
CA VAL A 54 -7.41 2.59 5.67
C VAL A 54 -6.23 2.52 6.61
N ARG A 55 -6.44 2.40 7.93
CA ARG A 55 -5.33 2.20 8.88
C ARG A 55 -4.59 0.90 8.61
N TRP A 56 -5.30 -0.19 8.28
CA TRP A 56 -4.67 -1.44 7.89
C TRP A 56 -3.86 -1.30 6.59
N LEU A 57 -4.42 -0.63 5.57
CA LEU A 57 -3.73 -0.33 4.31
C LEU A 57 -2.50 0.54 4.53
N CYS A 58 -2.53 1.54 5.43
CA CYS A 58 -1.35 2.33 5.76
C CYS A 58 -0.26 1.47 6.41
N ARG A 59 -0.61 0.60 7.37
CA ARG A 59 0.36 -0.36 7.94
C ARG A 59 0.97 -1.24 6.85
N ARG A 60 0.14 -1.71 5.93
CA ARG A 60 0.57 -2.52 4.80
C ARG A 60 1.50 -1.74 3.89
N GLY A 61 1.11 -0.53 3.50
CA GLY A 61 1.89 0.40 2.66
C GLY A 61 3.28 0.67 3.22
N ARG A 62 3.44 0.83 4.54
CA ARG A 62 4.78 0.96 5.16
C ARG A 62 5.65 -0.28 4.96
N ALA A 63 5.07 -1.46 5.02
CA ALA A 63 5.80 -2.69 4.73
C ALA A 63 6.20 -2.78 3.25
N LEU A 64 5.32 -2.34 2.33
CA LEU A 64 5.63 -2.26 0.89
C LEU A 64 6.77 -1.27 0.62
N ALA A 65 6.68 -0.06 1.18
CA ALA A 65 7.73 0.96 1.07
C ALA A 65 9.09 0.44 1.55
N ARG A 66 9.10 -0.22 2.73
CA ARG A 66 10.31 -0.83 3.26
C ARG A 66 10.86 -1.93 2.36
N PHE A 67 9.98 -2.75 1.76
CA PHE A 67 10.41 -3.78 0.82
C PHE A 67 11.06 -3.18 -0.42
N VAL A 68 10.43 -2.20 -1.07
CA VAL A 68 10.98 -1.51 -2.25
C VAL A 68 12.32 -0.86 -1.93
N ARG A 69 12.42 -0.19 -0.78
CA ARG A 69 13.68 0.40 -0.31
C ARG A 69 14.78 -0.65 -0.13
N LEU A 70 14.49 -1.74 0.57
CA LEU A 70 15.46 -2.82 0.80
C LEU A 70 15.88 -3.48 -0.52
N TRP A 71 14.94 -3.73 -1.43
CA TRP A 71 15.21 -4.43 -2.68
C TRP A 71 15.96 -3.56 -3.69
N CYS A 72 15.48 -2.35 -3.92
CA CYS A 72 15.93 -1.51 -5.03
C CYS A 72 17.00 -0.49 -4.62
N LEU A 73 16.88 0.11 -3.44
CA LEU A 73 17.75 1.22 -3.02
C LEU A 73 18.95 0.72 -2.19
N GLU A 74 18.68 -0.10 -1.17
CA GLU A 74 19.73 -0.64 -0.29
C GLU A 74 20.40 -1.91 -0.85
N LYS A 75 19.82 -2.52 -1.91
CA LYS A 75 20.26 -3.79 -2.52
C LYS A 75 20.34 -4.96 -1.52
N ALA A 76 19.65 -4.87 -0.40
CA ALA A 76 19.61 -5.85 0.69
C ALA A 76 18.52 -6.92 0.44
N ARG A 77 18.65 -7.68 -0.66
CA ARG A 77 17.62 -8.65 -1.10
C ARG A 77 17.28 -9.72 -0.06
N GLY A 78 18.25 -10.17 0.72
CA GLY A 78 18.02 -11.15 1.80
C GLY A 78 17.09 -10.59 2.88
N ALA A 79 17.31 -9.35 3.31
CA ALA A 79 16.46 -8.67 4.28
C ALA A 79 15.06 -8.39 3.70
N ALA A 80 14.98 -8.01 2.43
CA ALA A 80 13.70 -7.84 1.73
C ALA A 80 12.90 -9.15 1.65
N GLY A 81 13.57 -10.28 1.39
CA GLY A 81 12.96 -11.61 1.40
C GLY A 81 12.47 -12.04 2.79
N GLN A 82 13.23 -11.75 3.84
CA GLN A 82 12.80 -11.98 5.22
C GLN A 82 11.57 -11.13 5.60
N LEU A 83 11.57 -9.85 5.19
CA LEU A 83 10.40 -8.98 5.37
C LEU A 83 9.18 -9.54 4.62
N ALA A 84 9.36 -9.97 3.38
CA ALA A 84 8.27 -10.56 2.59
C ALA A 84 7.69 -11.82 3.23
N ALA A 85 8.54 -12.67 3.81
CA ALA A 85 8.09 -13.85 4.56
C ALA A 85 7.34 -13.45 5.84
N ALA A 86 7.88 -12.52 6.63
CA ALA A 86 7.28 -12.07 7.89
C ALA A 86 5.92 -11.39 7.67
N GLU A 87 5.80 -10.58 6.62
CA GLU A 87 4.57 -9.90 6.22
C GLU A 87 3.64 -10.78 5.37
N ARG A 88 4.07 -12.02 5.06
CA ARG A 88 3.32 -12.97 4.23
C ARG A 88 2.86 -12.35 2.90
N PHE A 89 3.79 -11.70 2.21
CA PHE A 89 3.57 -11.20 0.86
C PHE A 89 3.32 -12.39 -0.08
N ALA A 90 2.30 -12.26 -0.91
CA ALA A 90 1.82 -13.35 -1.78
C ALA A 90 1.94 -13.04 -3.28
N TRP A 91 2.44 -11.86 -3.64
CA TRP A 91 2.90 -11.58 -5.00
C TRP A 91 4.23 -12.29 -5.26
N PRO A 92 4.52 -12.65 -6.52
CA PRO A 92 5.81 -13.21 -6.89
C PRO A 92 6.93 -12.19 -6.63
N LEU A 93 7.99 -12.63 -5.94
CA LEU A 93 9.16 -11.78 -5.73
C LEU A 93 9.92 -11.61 -7.04
N PRO A 94 10.42 -10.39 -7.33
CA PRO A 94 11.25 -10.15 -8.51
C PRO A 94 12.53 -11.01 -8.46
N GLN A 95 12.95 -11.56 -9.61
CA GLN A 95 14.14 -12.41 -9.69
C GLN A 95 15.43 -11.60 -9.92
N ALA A 96 15.32 -10.38 -10.46
CA ALA A 96 16.44 -9.51 -10.81
C ALA A 96 16.32 -8.14 -10.12
N SER A 97 17.27 -7.24 -10.42
CA SER A 97 17.09 -5.82 -10.11
C SER A 97 15.86 -5.29 -10.84
N ALA A 98 14.97 -4.64 -10.10
CA ALA A 98 13.81 -3.95 -10.65
C ALA A 98 13.99 -2.44 -10.44
N ASP A 99 13.36 -1.65 -11.31
CA ASP A 99 13.18 -0.22 -11.08
C ASP A 99 12.25 -0.01 -9.86
N PRO A 100 12.52 0.94 -8.95
CA PRO A 100 11.66 1.20 -7.79
C PRO A 100 10.21 1.52 -8.15
N CYS A 101 9.97 2.30 -9.22
CA CYS A 101 8.62 2.69 -9.63
C CYS A 101 7.89 1.51 -10.24
N GLU A 102 8.54 0.75 -11.13
CA GLU A 102 7.94 -0.46 -11.71
C GLU A 102 7.59 -1.49 -10.63
N LEU A 103 8.49 -1.68 -9.67
CA LEU A 103 8.26 -2.60 -8.57
C LEU A 103 7.11 -2.13 -7.67
N MET A 104 7.09 -0.84 -7.30
CA MET A 104 6.00 -0.28 -6.50
C MET A 104 4.66 -0.43 -7.23
N GLN A 105 4.59 -0.07 -8.51
CA GLN A 105 3.38 -0.17 -9.33
C GLN A 105 2.85 -1.61 -9.39
N ALA A 106 3.73 -2.58 -9.66
CA ALA A 106 3.35 -3.99 -9.72
C ALA A 106 2.80 -4.49 -8.37
N ILE A 107 3.43 -4.09 -7.27
CA ILE A 107 3.01 -4.47 -5.91
C ILE A 107 1.64 -3.87 -5.58
N VAL A 108 1.45 -2.55 -5.76
CA VAL A 108 0.18 -1.90 -5.38
C VAL A 108 -0.99 -2.34 -6.25
N SER A 109 -0.75 -2.64 -7.53
CA SER A 109 -1.76 -3.25 -8.41
C SER A 109 -2.22 -4.60 -7.88
N TRP A 110 -1.28 -5.48 -7.54
CA TRP A 110 -1.60 -6.81 -7.00
C TRP A 110 -2.31 -6.71 -5.64
N GLU A 111 -1.84 -5.84 -4.75
CA GLU A 111 -2.44 -5.64 -3.43
C GLU A 111 -3.86 -5.07 -3.52
N GLY A 112 -4.10 -4.15 -4.47
CA GLY A 112 -5.44 -3.62 -4.74
C GLY A 112 -6.42 -4.72 -5.15
N ASP A 113 -6.05 -5.54 -6.13
CA ASP A 113 -6.89 -6.65 -6.60
C ASP A 113 -7.24 -7.61 -5.47
N GLN A 114 -6.23 -7.97 -4.66
CA GLN A 114 -6.37 -8.94 -3.58
C GLN A 114 -7.18 -8.38 -2.41
N PHE A 115 -6.99 -7.10 -2.09
CA PHE A 115 -7.79 -6.40 -1.09
C PHE A 115 -9.27 -6.42 -1.46
N TRP A 116 -9.62 -6.05 -2.70
CA TRP A 116 -11.01 -6.04 -3.15
C TRP A 116 -11.59 -7.44 -3.30
N GLN A 117 -10.82 -8.44 -3.72
CA GLN A 117 -11.27 -9.83 -3.74
C GLN A 117 -11.64 -10.33 -2.34
N ARG A 118 -10.78 -10.09 -1.34
CA ARG A 118 -11.05 -10.48 0.06
C ARG A 118 -12.30 -9.79 0.60
N ARG A 119 -12.49 -8.50 0.29
CA ARG A 119 -13.70 -7.76 0.71
C ARG A 119 -14.97 -8.31 0.06
N ARG A 120 -14.95 -8.57 -1.25
CA ARG A 120 -16.10 -9.18 -1.95
C ARG A 120 -16.45 -10.55 -1.38
N ALA A 121 -15.45 -11.37 -1.09
CA ALA A 121 -15.67 -12.67 -0.45
C ALA A 121 -16.28 -12.53 0.95
N LYS A 122 -15.84 -11.55 1.74
CA LYS A 122 -16.40 -11.26 3.08
C LYS A 122 -17.84 -10.72 3.01
N ALA A 123 -18.18 -9.93 2.00
CA ALA A 123 -19.53 -9.39 1.82
C ALA A 123 -20.55 -10.45 1.32
N ALA A 124 -20.07 -11.55 0.73
CA ALA A 124 -20.90 -12.64 0.23
C ALA A 124 -21.12 -13.77 1.27
N ALA A 125 -20.44 -13.72 2.42
CA ALA A 125 -20.52 -14.69 3.51
C ALA A 125 -21.41 -14.17 4.65
#